data_AF-A0A1I7U8L7-F1
#
_entry.id   AF-A0A1I7U8L7-F1
#
_cell.length_a   1.000
_cell.length_b   1.000
_cell.length_c   1.000
_cell.angle_alpha   90.00
_cell.angle_beta   90.00
_cell.angle_gamma   90.00
#
_symmetry.space_group_name_H-M   'P 1'
#
loop_
_entity.id
_entity.type
_entity.pdbx_description
1 polymer ?
#
loop_
_entity_poly.entity_id
_entity_poly.type
_entity_poly.pdbx_seq_one_letter_code
_entity_poly.pdbx_strand_id
1 'polypeptide(L)'
;MILISKAAFQGYHFFAPFFISSPCELIINKRFFIIGHILVLFFLTAPMMFPIGFSIERFIATGMASRYQKSSLSTKYAMEEITQSSKFTLIVTFTHLLFFGVYTACSIFVRVLGQPFFGSFINFYVARGVNCAVPTYNLVIVIVGMITLRHLNTKRFQAVQATVRILSIGNEGARNYDDAITNQWATITASRV
;
A
#
# COMPACT_ATOMS: atom_id res chain seq x y z
N MET A 1 5.62 2.70 -17.35
CA MET A 1 5.81 1.51 -18.22
C MET A 1 4.65 0.51 -18.13
N ILE A 2 4.22 0.07 -16.93
CA ILE A 2 3.08 -0.88 -16.76
C ILE A 2 1.76 -0.31 -17.28
N LEU A 3 1.47 0.99 -17.09
CA LEU A 3 0.27 1.64 -17.62
C LEU A 3 0.23 1.67 -19.16
N ILE A 4 1.38 1.81 -19.81
CA ILE A 4 1.49 1.89 -21.27
C ILE A 4 1.29 0.49 -21.90
N SER A 5 1.88 -0.54 -21.29
CA SER A 5 1.67 -1.95 -21.70
C SER A 5 0.21 -2.40 -21.50
N LYS A 6 -0.40 -1.99 -20.37
CA LYS A 6 -1.84 -2.14 -20.09
C LYS A 6 -2.74 -1.50 -21.14
N ALA A 7 -2.48 -0.22 -21.45
CA ALA A 7 -3.25 0.54 -22.41
C ALA A 7 -3.12 -0.02 -23.84
N ALA A 8 -1.95 -0.52 -24.23
CA ALA A 8 -1.73 -1.09 -25.55
C ALA A 8 -2.50 -2.41 -25.77
N PHE A 9 -2.46 -3.33 -24.80
CA PHE A 9 -3.12 -4.64 -24.95
C PHE A 9 -4.63 -4.59 -24.70
N GLN A 10 -5.08 -3.80 -23.71
CA GLN A 10 -6.51 -3.58 -23.45
C GLN A 10 -7.13 -2.69 -24.54
N GLY A 11 -6.36 -1.73 -25.06
CA GLY A 11 -6.70 -0.92 -26.22
C GLY A 11 -6.88 -1.79 -27.46
N TYR A 12 -6.01 -2.76 -27.72
CA TYR A 12 -6.21 -3.69 -28.84
C TYR A 12 -7.56 -4.42 -28.78
N HIS A 13 -8.02 -4.87 -27.60
CA HIS A 13 -9.34 -5.51 -27.45
C HIS A 13 -10.52 -4.52 -27.51
N PHE A 14 -10.29 -3.23 -27.27
CA PHE A 14 -11.28 -2.15 -27.37
C PHE A 14 -11.37 -1.56 -28.79
N PHE A 15 -10.24 -1.46 -29.50
CA PHE A 15 -10.13 -0.93 -30.85
C PHE A 15 -10.31 -2.00 -31.94
N ALA A 16 -10.02 -3.27 -31.68
CA ALA A 16 -10.27 -4.37 -32.62
C ALA A 16 -11.70 -4.36 -33.23
N PRO A 17 -12.80 -4.16 -32.48
CA PRO A 17 -14.13 -4.13 -33.07
C PRO A 17 -14.43 -2.89 -33.93
N PHE A 18 -13.61 -1.83 -33.88
CA PHE A 18 -13.78 -0.63 -34.73
C PHE A 18 -13.09 -0.74 -36.09
N PHE A 19 -12.14 -1.68 -36.26
CA PHE A 19 -11.37 -1.84 -37.50
C PHE A 19 -11.65 -3.16 -38.23
N ILE A 20 -12.45 -4.06 -37.66
CA ILE A 20 -12.73 -5.39 -38.23
C ILE A 20 -14.17 -5.45 -38.74
N SER A 21 -14.33 -5.49 -40.06
CA SER A 21 -15.64 -5.43 -40.73
C SER A 21 -16.22 -6.81 -41.08
N SER A 22 -15.53 -7.92 -40.76
CA SER A 22 -16.00 -9.28 -41.05
C SER A 22 -15.62 -10.31 -39.97
N PRO A 23 -16.46 -11.33 -39.70
CA PRO A 23 -16.29 -12.29 -38.59
C PRO A 23 -15.06 -13.21 -38.71
N CYS A 24 -14.45 -13.32 -39.90
CA CYS A 24 -13.33 -14.24 -40.16
C CYS A 24 -11.94 -13.66 -39.83
N GLU A 25 -11.80 -12.34 -39.68
CA GLU A 25 -10.54 -11.69 -39.24
C GLU A 25 -10.36 -11.68 -37.71
N LEU A 26 -11.39 -12.03 -36.95
CA LEU A 26 -11.38 -12.11 -35.48
C LEU A 26 -10.75 -13.43 -34.96
N ILE A 27 -10.33 -14.34 -35.86
CA ILE A 27 -9.52 -15.51 -35.51
C ILE A 27 -8.07 -15.06 -35.34
N ILE A 28 -7.79 -14.43 -34.19
CA ILE A 28 -6.42 -14.34 -33.69
C ILE A 28 -5.90 -15.76 -33.50
N ASN A 29 -4.71 -16.03 -34.05
CA ASN A 29 -4.07 -17.33 -33.90
C ASN A 29 -4.03 -17.74 -32.42
N LYS A 30 -4.58 -18.92 -32.10
CA LYS A 30 -4.74 -19.42 -30.73
C LYS A 30 -3.45 -19.34 -29.92
N ARG A 31 -2.27 -19.53 -30.55
CA ARG A 31 -0.96 -19.40 -29.89
C ARG A 31 -0.62 -17.96 -29.53
N PHE A 32 -0.89 -17.00 -30.41
CA PHE A 32 -0.63 -15.58 -30.16
C PHE A 32 -1.53 -15.02 -29.07
N PHE A 33 -2.81 -15.42 -29.04
CA PHE A 33 -3.72 -15.07 -27.95
C PHE A 33 -3.27 -15.63 -26.61
N ILE A 34 -2.89 -16.92 -26.55
CA ILE A 34 -2.45 -17.56 -25.30
C ILE A 34 -1.14 -16.94 -24.80
N ILE A 35 -0.14 -16.77 -25.66
CA ILE A 35 1.16 -16.20 -25.28
C ILE A 35 1.01 -14.74 -24.86
N GLY A 36 0.29 -13.93 -25.64
CA GLY A 36 0.03 -12.53 -25.32
C GLY A 36 -0.73 -12.38 -24.00
N HIS A 37 -1.76 -13.19 -23.77
CA HIS A 37 -2.56 -13.13 -22.55
C HIS A 37 -1.80 -13.62 -21.31
N ILE A 38 -0.96 -14.66 -21.42
CA ILE A 38 -0.09 -15.13 -20.33
C ILE A 38 0.98 -14.08 -20.00
N LEU A 39 1.61 -13.50 -21.02
CA LEU A 39 2.65 -12.48 -20.84
C LEU A 39 2.06 -11.22 -20.18
N VAL A 40 0.88 -10.78 -20.60
CA VAL A 40 0.18 -9.65 -19.98
C VAL A 40 -0.24 -9.95 -18.54
N LEU A 41 -0.72 -11.17 -18.25
CA LEU A 41 -0.99 -11.63 -16.88
C LEU A 41 0.27 -11.59 -16.01
N PHE A 42 1.41 -12.03 -16.54
CA PHE A 42 2.68 -12.03 -15.82
C PHE A 42 3.19 -10.61 -15.54
N PHE A 43 3.20 -9.72 -16.53
CA PHE A 43 3.58 -8.32 -16.34
C PHE A 43 2.61 -7.56 -15.43
N LEU A 44 1.40 -8.08 -15.25
CA LEU A 44 0.41 -7.58 -14.31
C LEU A 44 0.62 -8.03 -12.88
N THR A 45 1.03 -9.28 -12.68
CA THR A 45 1.22 -9.87 -11.36
C THR A 45 2.61 -9.55 -10.80
N ALA A 46 3.62 -9.38 -11.64
CA ALA A 46 4.98 -9.01 -11.23
C ALA A 46 5.05 -7.75 -10.33
N PRO A 47 4.45 -6.59 -10.68
CA PRO A 47 4.46 -5.42 -9.80
C PRO A 47 3.69 -5.61 -8.49
N MET A 48 2.75 -6.57 -8.45
CA MET A 48 1.97 -6.87 -7.25
C MET A 48 2.74 -7.74 -6.24
N MET A 49 3.82 -8.39 -6.65
CA MET A 49 4.71 -9.15 -5.76
C MET A 49 5.67 -8.25 -4.96
N PHE A 50 6.02 -7.07 -5.47
CA PHE A 50 6.94 -6.14 -4.81
C PHE A 50 6.40 -5.61 -3.46
N PRO A 51 5.13 -5.17 -3.33
CA PRO A 51 4.55 -4.75 -2.05
C PRO A 51 4.55 -5.84 -0.97
N ILE A 52 4.40 -7.12 -1.37
CA ILE A 52 4.42 -8.27 -0.45
C ILE A 52 5.83 -8.46 0.11
N GLY A 53 6.85 -8.45 -0.76
CA GLY A 53 8.26 -8.53 -0.34
C GLY A 53 8.66 -7.39 0.61
N PHE A 54 8.28 -6.15 0.26
CA PHE A 54 8.50 -4.99 1.13
C PHE A 54 7.78 -5.12 2.48
N SER A 55 6.59 -5.70 2.52
CA SER A 55 5.85 -5.90 3.78
C SER A 55 6.55 -6.90 4.70
N ILE A 56 7.09 -7.99 4.15
CA ILE A 56 7.80 -9.02 4.92
C ILE A 56 9.11 -8.44 5.50
N GLU A 57 9.89 -7.73 4.68
CA GLU A 57 11.11 -7.04 5.12
C GLU A 57 10.83 -6.09 6.30
N ARG A 58 9.77 -5.27 6.17
CA ARG A 58 9.40 -4.27 7.17
C ARG A 58 8.82 -4.88 8.44
N PHE A 59 8.14 -6.02 8.34
CA PHE A 59 7.65 -6.76 9.50
C PHE A 59 8.82 -7.33 10.32
N ILE A 60 9.80 -7.95 9.65
CA ILE A 60 11.01 -8.47 10.30
C ILE A 60 11.80 -7.33 10.97
N ALA A 61 11.99 -6.21 10.26
CA ALA A 61 12.69 -5.04 10.79
C ALA A 61 12.02 -4.47 12.05
N THR A 62 10.68 -4.38 12.06
CA THR A 62 9.92 -3.87 13.21
C THR A 62 9.96 -4.83 14.40
N GLY A 63 9.94 -6.15 14.16
CA GLY A 63 10.08 -7.16 15.22
C GLY A 63 11.46 -7.11 15.89
N MET A 64 12.51 -6.86 15.12
CA MET A 64 13.87 -6.71 15.62
C MET A 64 14.11 -5.40 16.36
N ALA A 65 13.31 -4.35 16.13
CA ALA A 65 13.48 -3.02 16.73
C ALA A 65 13.58 -3.05 18.26
N SER A 66 12.80 -3.93 18.91
CA SER A 66 12.82 -4.12 20.38
C SER A 66 14.19 -4.50 20.95
N ARG A 67 15.02 -5.22 20.18
CA ARG A 67 16.36 -5.65 20.60
C ARG A 67 17.38 -4.52 20.58
N TYR A 68 17.21 -3.55 19.67
CA TYR A 68 18.11 -2.40 19.51
C TYR A 68 17.74 -1.22 20.41
N GLN A 69 16.63 -1.31 21.15
CA GLN A 69 16.20 -0.26 22.07
C GLN A 69 17.12 -0.10 23.29
N LYS A 70 17.96 -1.10 23.57
CA LYS A 70 19.00 -1.09 24.62
C LYS A 70 20.37 -0.59 24.13
N SER A 71 20.47 -0.18 22.87
CA SER A 71 21.73 0.21 22.21
C SER A 71 22.02 1.71 22.38
N SER A 72 23.07 2.22 21.72
CA SER A 72 23.48 3.63 21.78
C SER A 72 22.39 4.60 21.32
N LEU A 73 22.46 5.87 21.75
CA LEU A 73 21.47 6.89 21.42
C LEU A 73 21.24 7.07 19.91
N SER A 74 22.32 6.96 19.11
CA SER A 74 22.27 7.03 17.64
C SER A 74 21.50 5.86 17.04
N THR A 75 21.72 4.64 17.52
CA THR A 75 20.98 3.45 17.06
C THR A 75 19.51 3.49 17.47
N LYS A 76 19.18 4.04 18.64
CA LYS A 76 17.79 4.25 19.07
C LYS A 76 17.06 5.24 18.16
N TYR A 77 17.69 6.36 17.82
CA TYR A 77 17.12 7.34 16.90
C TYR A 77 16.89 6.75 15.50
N ALA A 78 17.91 6.07 14.95
CA ALA A 78 17.81 5.41 13.66
C ALA A 78 16.70 4.34 13.64
N MET A 79 16.55 3.58 14.72
CA MET A 79 15.52 2.54 14.80
C MET A 79 14.10 3.11 14.93
N GLU A 80 13.92 4.23 15.61
CA GLU A 80 12.62 4.91 15.67
C GLU A 80 12.21 5.40 14.28
N GLU A 81 13.14 5.98 13.52
CA GLU A 81 12.89 6.41 12.13
C GLU A 81 12.52 5.22 11.23
N ILE A 82 13.27 4.11 11.32
CA ILE A 82 12.98 2.88 10.57
C ILE A 82 11.61 2.31 10.97
N THR A 83 11.27 2.33 12.26
CA THR A 83 9.99 1.82 12.78
C THR A 83 8.81 2.64 12.29
N GLN A 84 8.91 3.98 12.32
CA GLN A 84 7.86 4.87 11.81
C GLN A 84 7.66 4.71 10.30
N SER A 85 8.76 4.65 9.53
CA SER A 85 8.72 4.39 8.09
C SER A 85 8.11 3.02 7.77
N SER A 86 8.40 2.01 8.60
CA SER A 86 7.85 0.66 8.45
C SER A 86 6.34 0.61 8.73
N LYS A 87 5.86 1.32 9.75
CA LYS A 87 4.42 1.47 10.04
C LYS A 87 3.67 2.12 8.88
N PHE A 88 4.22 3.20 8.31
CA PHE A 88 3.66 3.84 7.12
C PHE A 88 3.54 2.86 5.95
N THR A 89 4.65 2.20 5.62
CA THR A 89 4.73 1.28 4.49
C THR A 89 3.75 0.12 4.67
N LEU A 90 3.64 -0.45 5.88
CA LEU A 90 2.73 -1.55 6.19
C LEU A 90 1.25 -1.17 6.00
N ILE A 91 0.84 0.02 6.43
CA ILE A 91 -0.54 0.51 6.22
C ILE A 91 -0.85 0.64 4.73
N VAL A 92 0.09 1.21 3.98
CA VAL A 92 -0.05 1.40 2.53
C VAL A 92 -0.14 0.05 1.82
N THR A 93 0.74 -0.91 2.13
CA THR A 93 0.73 -2.23 1.47
C THR A 93 -0.48 -3.08 1.85
N PHE A 94 -0.92 -3.04 3.12
CA PHE A 94 -2.15 -3.71 3.54
C PHE A 94 -3.37 -3.18 2.78
N THR A 95 -3.44 -1.85 2.62
CA THR A 95 -4.50 -1.19 1.85
C THR A 95 -4.45 -1.63 0.38
N HIS A 96 -3.26 -1.70 -0.23
CA HIS A 96 -3.10 -2.23 -1.60
C HIS A 96 -3.63 -3.66 -1.74
N LEU A 97 -3.26 -4.55 -0.82
CA LEU A 97 -3.68 -5.95 -0.84
C LEU A 97 -5.20 -6.09 -0.70
N LEU A 98 -5.83 -5.28 0.17
CA LEU A 98 -7.28 -5.30 0.36
C LEU A 98 -8.02 -4.84 -0.91
N PHE A 99 -7.66 -3.68 -1.46
CA PHE A 99 -8.30 -3.17 -2.67
C PHE A 99 -8.05 -4.07 -3.89
N PHE A 100 -6.85 -4.62 -4.03
CA PHE A 100 -6.53 -5.60 -5.07
C PHE A 100 -7.34 -6.89 -4.91
N GLY A 101 -7.49 -7.39 -3.68
CA GLY A 101 -8.27 -8.58 -3.36
C GLY A 101 -9.75 -8.41 -3.72
N VAL A 102 -10.35 -7.29 -3.30
CA VAL A 102 -11.74 -6.95 -3.64
C VAL A 102 -11.92 -6.81 -5.17
N TYR A 103 -11.02 -6.10 -5.83
CA TYR A 103 -11.03 -5.96 -7.29
C TYR A 103 -10.98 -7.32 -8.01
N THR A 104 -10.08 -8.21 -7.56
CA THR A 104 -9.93 -9.55 -8.15
C THR A 104 -11.16 -10.41 -7.88
N ALA A 105 -11.74 -10.36 -6.67
CA ALA A 105 -12.96 -11.07 -6.32
C ALA A 105 -14.16 -10.60 -7.17
N CYS A 106 -14.35 -9.29 -7.32
CA CYS A 106 -15.38 -8.72 -8.19
C CYS A 106 -15.16 -9.10 -9.66
N SER A 107 -13.91 -9.16 -10.12
CA SER A 107 -13.57 -9.59 -11.48
C SER A 107 -13.90 -11.08 -11.71
N ILE A 108 -13.57 -11.95 -10.75
CA ILE A 108 -13.92 -13.38 -10.80
C ILE A 108 -15.44 -13.56 -10.75
N PHE A 109 -16.14 -12.81 -9.89
CA PHE A 109 -17.60 -12.83 -9.80
C PHE A 109 -18.26 -12.49 -11.15
N VAL A 110 -17.86 -11.38 -11.78
CA VAL A 110 -18.37 -10.99 -13.11
C VAL A 110 -18.01 -12.04 -14.17
N ARG A 111 -16.87 -12.72 -14.07
CA ARG A 111 -16.46 -13.76 -15.02
C ARG A 111 -17.23 -15.06 -14.88
N VAL A 112 -17.46 -15.54 -13.65
CA VAL A 112 -18.09 -16.83 -13.38
C VAL A 112 -19.61 -16.74 -13.41
N LEU A 113 -20.17 -15.67 -12.83
CA LEU A 113 -21.61 -15.51 -12.64
C LEU A 113 -22.23 -14.45 -13.57
N GLY A 114 -21.44 -13.67 -14.30
CA GLY A 114 -21.98 -12.61 -15.16
C GLY A 114 -22.79 -13.13 -16.36
N GLN A 115 -22.48 -14.33 -16.89
CA GLN A 115 -23.20 -14.89 -18.03
C GLN A 115 -24.68 -15.18 -17.72
N PRO A 116 -25.04 -15.86 -16.60
CA PRO A 116 -26.43 -16.04 -16.22
C PRO A 116 -27.10 -14.77 -15.66
N PHE A 117 -26.35 -13.82 -15.09
CA PHE A 117 -26.92 -12.62 -14.44
C PHE A 117 -27.32 -11.50 -15.41
N PHE A 118 -26.57 -11.29 -16.49
CA PHE A 118 -26.79 -10.14 -17.39
C PHE A 118 -27.71 -10.44 -18.58
N GLY A 119 -28.07 -11.71 -18.84
CA GLY A 119 -29.06 -12.14 -19.84
C GLY A 119 -28.76 -11.79 -21.31
N SER A 120 -27.89 -10.83 -21.58
CA SER A 120 -27.48 -10.31 -22.89
C SER A 120 -25.97 -10.35 -23.02
N PHE A 121 -25.48 -11.02 -24.08
CA PHE A 121 -24.07 -11.20 -24.39
C PHE A 121 -23.30 -9.86 -24.49
N ILE A 122 -23.94 -8.81 -25.01
CA ILE A 122 -23.35 -7.48 -25.17
C ILE A 122 -23.07 -6.84 -23.80
N ASN A 123 -24.05 -6.84 -22.90
CA ASN A 123 -23.90 -6.26 -21.55
C ASN A 123 -22.84 -6.98 -20.72
N PHE A 124 -22.71 -8.30 -20.89
CA PHE A 124 -21.64 -9.09 -20.28
C PHE A 124 -20.25 -8.72 -20.80
N TYR A 125 -20.09 -8.54 -22.12
CA TYR A 125 -18.81 -8.13 -22.72
C TYR A 125 -18.43 -6.70 -22.33
N VAL A 126 -19.40 -5.77 -22.29
CA VAL A 126 -19.20 -4.39 -21.84
C VAL A 126 -18.80 -4.35 -20.36
N ALA A 127 -19.51 -5.09 -19.49
CA ALA A 127 -19.18 -5.19 -18.07
C ALA A 127 -17.77 -5.77 -17.83
N ARG A 128 -17.35 -6.77 -18.62
CA ARG A 128 -15.98 -7.30 -18.58
C ARG A 128 -14.94 -6.32 -19.10
N GLY A 129 -15.27 -5.55 -20.14
CA GLY A 129 -14.39 -4.51 -20.69
C GLY A 129 -14.11 -3.40 -19.66
N VAL A 130 -15.16 -2.88 -19.01
CA VAL A 130 -15.06 -1.84 -17.97
C VAL A 130 -14.27 -2.33 -16.76
N ASN A 131 -14.50 -3.58 -16.33
CA ASN A 131 -13.81 -4.17 -15.18
C ASN A 131 -12.32 -4.52 -15.48
N CYS A 132 -11.89 -4.47 -16.74
CA CYS A 132 -10.49 -4.66 -17.14
C CYS A 132 -9.78 -3.36 -17.59
N ALA A 133 -10.52 -2.29 -17.90
CA ALA A 133 -10.01 -1.09 -18.57
C ALA A 133 -9.02 -0.29 -17.72
N VAL A 134 -9.30 -0.07 -16.44
CA VAL A 134 -8.39 0.66 -15.55
C VAL A 134 -8.55 0.14 -14.12
N PRO A 135 -7.49 -0.33 -13.44
CA PRO A 135 -7.52 -0.52 -12.01
C PRO A 135 -7.67 0.85 -11.33
N THR A 136 -8.92 1.29 -11.12
CA THR A 136 -9.27 2.57 -10.50
C THR A 136 -8.70 2.72 -9.10
N TYR A 137 -8.41 1.60 -8.42
CA TYR A 137 -7.72 1.58 -7.14
C TYR A 137 -6.33 2.22 -7.20
N ASN A 138 -5.66 2.27 -8.37
CA ASN A 138 -4.35 2.91 -8.54
C ASN A 138 -4.31 4.38 -8.09
N LEU A 139 -5.40 5.13 -8.28
CA LEU A 139 -5.48 6.51 -7.79
C LEU A 139 -5.82 6.56 -6.29
N VAL A 140 -6.70 5.66 -5.84
CA VAL A 140 -7.11 5.56 -4.44
C VAL A 140 -5.90 5.30 -3.55
N ILE A 141 -4.98 4.40 -3.93
CA ILE A 141 -3.82 4.11 -3.06
C ILE A 141 -2.77 5.23 -3.04
N VAL A 142 -2.65 6.04 -4.10
CA VAL A 142 -1.82 7.25 -4.07
C VAL A 142 -2.41 8.29 -3.11
N ILE A 143 -3.73 8.49 -3.14
CA ILE A 143 -4.42 9.41 -2.23
C ILE A 143 -4.29 8.94 -0.77
N VAL A 144 -4.54 7.66 -0.49
CA VAL A 144 -4.37 7.08 0.85
C VAL A 144 -2.93 7.21 1.33
N GLY A 145 -1.94 7.00 0.46
CA GLY A 145 -0.52 7.20 0.78
C GLY A 145 -0.24 8.66 1.19
N MET A 146 -0.74 9.63 0.44
CA MET A 146 -0.58 11.06 0.78
C MET A 146 -1.25 11.42 2.12
N ILE A 147 -2.47 10.94 2.36
CA ILE A 147 -3.20 11.19 3.62
C ILE A 147 -2.44 10.58 4.81
N THR A 148 -2.03 9.33 4.69
CA THR A 148 -1.30 8.61 5.76
C THR A 148 0.03 9.30 6.06
N LEU A 149 0.75 9.74 5.03
CA LEU A 149 2.01 10.46 5.18
C LEU A 149 1.82 11.80 5.91
N ARG A 150 0.80 12.57 5.51
CA ARG A 150 0.46 13.84 6.19
C ARG A 150 0.11 13.60 7.66
N HIS A 151 -0.72 12.61 7.96
CA HIS A 151 -1.12 12.29 9.33
C HIS A 151 0.07 11.93 10.22
N LEU A 152 0.97 11.08 9.73
CA LEU A 152 2.17 10.69 10.47
C LEU A 152 3.12 11.87 10.66
N ASN A 153 3.29 12.73 9.64
CA ASN A 153 4.10 13.94 9.74
C ASN A 153 3.50 14.96 10.72
N THR A 154 2.19 15.16 10.73
CA THR A 154 1.52 16.06 11.69
C THR A 154 1.67 15.55 13.12
N LYS A 155 1.46 14.25 13.35
CA LYS A 155 1.70 13.64 14.66
C LYS A 155 3.15 13.81 15.10
N ARG A 156 4.11 13.60 14.21
CA ARG A 156 5.54 13.79 14.50
C ARG A 156 5.84 15.24 14.85
N PHE A 157 5.33 16.20 14.07
CA PHE A 157 5.52 17.61 14.32
C PHE A 157 4.95 18.02 15.69
N GLN A 158 3.76 17.55 16.03
CA GLN A 158 3.15 17.80 17.35
C GLN A 158 3.96 17.17 18.49
N ALA A 159 4.43 15.93 18.34
CA ALA A 159 5.27 15.27 19.34
C ALA A 159 6.61 16.00 19.54
N VAL A 160 7.28 16.39 18.46
CA VAL A 160 8.52 17.17 18.54
C VAL A 160 8.26 18.53 19.18
N GLN A 161 7.19 19.23 18.78
CA GLN A 161 6.85 20.52 19.35
C GLN A 161 6.49 20.42 20.84
N ALA A 162 5.82 19.35 21.27
CA ALA A 162 5.51 19.09 22.68
C ALA A 162 6.77 18.75 23.50
N THR A 163 7.67 17.92 22.97
CA THR A 163 8.96 17.57 23.62
C THR A 163 9.92 18.77 23.69
N VAL A 164 9.92 19.64 22.69
CA VAL A 164 10.71 20.88 22.71
C VAL A 164 10.04 21.97 23.58
N ARG A 165 8.71 21.88 23.79
CA ARG A 165 7.93 22.75 24.68
C ARG A 165 7.87 22.28 26.14
N ILE A 166 8.54 21.18 26.52
CA ILE A 166 8.96 21.04 27.92
C ILE A 166 9.79 22.29 28.17
N LEU A 167 9.23 23.29 28.86
CA LEU A 167 9.87 24.59 29.02
C LEU A 167 11.24 24.29 29.64
N SER A 168 12.33 24.54 28.93
CA SER A 168 13.68 24.32 29.49
C SER A 168 14.19 25.56 30.22
N ILE A 169 13.42 26.65 30.17
CA ILE A 169 13.79 27.98 30.63
C ILE A 169 12.60 28.60 31.35
N GLY A 170 12.85 29.25 32.49
CA GLY A 170 11.82 29.85 33.33
C GLY A 170 11.27 28.92 34.42
N ASN A 171 10.32 29.43 35.21
CA ASN A 171 9.83 28.76 36.43
C ASN A 171 9.11 27.42 36.15
N GLU A 172 8.35 27.36 35.05
CA GLU A 172 7.69 26.13 34.59
C GLU A 172 8.68 25.08 34.09
N GLY A 173 9.88 25.51 33.68
CA GLY A 173 10.94 24.58 33.31
C GLY A 173 11.67 23.97 34.49
N ALA A 174 11.94 24.78 35.52
CA ALA A 174 12.46 24.27 36.79
C ALA A 174 11.54 23.19 37.37
N ARG A 175 10.21 23.41 37.36
CA ARG A 175 9.21 22.40 37.79
C ARG A 175 9.29 21.09 36.99
N ASN A 176 9.45 21.15 35.67
CA ASN A 176 9.56 19.95 34.84
C ASN A 176 10.84 19.14 35.13
N TYR A 177 11.97 19.81 35.38
CA TYR A 177 13.19 19.13 35.80
C TYR A 177 13.05 18.52 37.19
N ASP A 178 12.40 19.23 38.12
CA ASP A 178 12.20 18.75 39.49
C ASP A 178 11.29 17.50 39.53
N ASP A 179 10.22 17.48 38.75
CA ASP A 179 9.34 16.32 38.60
C ASP A 179 10.05 15.12 37.96
N ALA A 180 10.92 15.36 36.97
CA ALA A 180 11.72 14.30 36.34
C ALA A 180 12.75 13.70 37.31
N ILE A 181 13.44 14.55 38.08
CA ILE A 181 14.42 14.13 39.10
C ILE A 181 13.70 13.34 40.20
N THR A 182 12.58 13.86 40.71
CA THR A 182 11.82 13.22 41.79
C THR A 182 11.28 11.85 41.38
N ASN A 183 10.76 11.73 40.15
CA ASN A 183 10.30 10.44 39.61
C ASN A 183 11.45 9.44 39.42
N GLN A 184 12.63 9.91 39.03
CA GLN A 184 13.81 9.05 38.91
C GLN A 184 14.25 8.52 40.28
N TRP A 185 14.27 9.36 41.31
CA TRP A 185 14.55 8.94 42.69
C TRP A 185 13.48 8.00 43.25
N ALA A 186 12.20 8.27 43.02
CA ALA A 186 11.11 7.41 43.45
C ALA A 186 11.22 6.00 42.83
N THR A 187 11.60 5.92 41.55
CA THR A 187 11.83 4.65 40.84
C THR A 187 13.01 3.88 41.43
N ILE A 188 14.12 4.55 41.76
CA ILE A 188 15.30 3.93 42.38
C ILE A 188 14.96 3.40 43.77
N THR A 189 14.23 4.18 44.58
CA THR A 189 13.82 3.79 45.94
C THR A 189 12.85 2.61 45.91
N ALA A 190 11.90 2.60 44.98
CA ALA A 190 10.96 1.48 44.80
C ALA A 190 11.65 0.19 44.30
N SER A 191 12.76 0.29 43.57
CA SER A 191 13.55 -0.88 43.15
C SER A 191 14.47 -1.45 44.24
N ARG A 192 14.62 -0.74 45.37
CA ARG A 192 15.52 -1.10 46.49
C ARG A 192 14.80 -1.76 47.67
N VAL A 193 13.48 -1.84 47.63
CA VAL A 193 12.61 -2.55 48.59
C VAL A 193 12.23 -3.89 47.99
#